data_AF-A0A2V7RFE2-F1
#
_entry.id   AF-A0A2V7RFE2-F1
#
_cell.length_a   1.000
_cell.length_b   1.000
_cell.length_c   1.000
_cell.angle_alpha   90.00
_cell.angle_beta   90.00
_cell.angle_gamma   90.00
#
_symmetry.space_group_name_H-M   'P 1'
#
loop_
_entity.id
_entity.type
_entity.pdbx_description
1 polymer ?
#
loop_
_entity_poly.entity_id
_entity_poly.type
_entity_poly.pdbx_seq_one_letter_code
_entity_poly.pdbx_strand_id
1 'polypeptide(L)' 'MGQKVHPYGFRLGIIKPWRSRYYARRDFPELLKEDDLIRKYLKTRLSHAAIADV' A
#
# COMPACT_ATOMS: atom_id res chain seq x y z
N MET A 1 -8.90 -7.72 -25.50
CA MET A 1 -9.64 -7.01 -24.43
C MET A 1 -8.82 -7.12 -23.14
N GLY A 2 -8.12 -6.06 -22.72
CA GLY A 2 -7.16 -6.10 -21.61
C GLY A 2 -6.35 -4.81 -21.40
N GLN A 3 -6.78 -3.69 -21.99
CA GLN A 3 -6.03 -2.43 -22.02
C GLN A 3 -6.56 -1.43 -20.97
N LYS A 4 -7.02 -1.90 -19.81
CA LYS A 4 -7.50 -1.02 -18.74
C LYS A 4 -6.48 -0.95 -17.61
N VAL A 5 -5.98 0.25 -17.34
CA VAL A 5 -5.04 0.53 -16.25
C VAL A 5 -5.79 0.53 -14.91
N HIS A 6 -5.08 0.17 -13.82
CA HIS A 6 -5.67 0.23 -12.48
C HIS A 6 -6.10 1.67 -12.13
N PRO A 7 -7.38 1.92 -11.83
CA PRO A 7 -7.94 3.26 -11.70
C PRO A 7 -7.35 4.07 -10.53
N TYR A 8 -6.86 3.41 -9.48
CA TYR A 8 -6.16 4.09 -8.38
C TYR A 8 -4.77 4.54 -8.81
N GLY A 9 -4.03 3.66 -9.49
CA GLY A 9 -2.66 3.94 -9.93
C GLY A 9 -2.63 5.05 -10.98
N PHE A 10 -3.59 5.04 -11.90
CA PHE A 10 -3.75 6.10 -12.90
C PHE A 10 -3.98 7.49 -12.30
N ARG A 11 -4.50 7.57 -11.07
CA ARG A 11 -4.86 8.84 -10.40
C ARG A 11 -3.90 9.23 -9.28
N LEU A 12 -2.87 8.43 -9.07
CA LEU A 12 -1.92 8.59 -7.99
C LEU A 12 -1.03 9.81 -8.28
N GLY A 13 -0.90 10.72 -7.32
CA GLY A 13 -0.17 11.98 -7.48
C GLY A 13 -0.95 13.14 -8.10
N ILE A 14 -2.15 12.89 -8.65
CA ILE A 14 -3.07 13.94 -9.14
C ILE A 14 -4.20 14.18 -8.12
N ILE A 15 -5.04 13.16 -7.91
CA ILE A 15 -6.19 13.24 -7.00
C ILE A 15 -6.14 12.19 -5.88
N LYS A 16 -5.33 11.13 -6.02
CA LYS A 16 -5.16 10.08 -5.00
C LYS A 16 -3.76 10.15 -4.36
N PRO A 17 -3.67 10.14 -3.01
CA PRO A 17 -2.39 10.12 -2.31
C PRO A 17 -1.76 8.72 -2.26
N TRP A 18 -0.49 8.67 -1.91
CA TRP A 18 0.20 7.42 -1.51
C TRP A 18 -0.36 6.90 -0.18
N ARG A 19 -0.48 5.57 -0.07
CA ARG A 19 -0.93 4.90 1.17
C ARG A 19 0.17 4.91 2.23
N SER A 20 1.38 4.47 1.87
CA SER A 20 2.58 4.61 2.72
C SER A 20 3.35 5.85 2.31
N ARG A 21 3.75 6.69 3.29
CA ARG A 21 4.52 7.93 3.06
C ARG A 21 5.76 7.92 3.94
N TYR A 22 6.91 7.71 3.34
CA TYR A 22 8.22 7.81 3.98
C TYR A 22 9.27 8.19 2.93
N TYR A 23 10.41 8.72 3.39
CA TYR A 23 11.57 8.99 2.55
C TYR A 23 12.75 8.15 3.06
N ALA A 24 13.33 7.34 2.18
CA ALA A 24 14.45 6.47 2.50
C ALA A 24 15.46 6.48 1.36
N ARG A 25 16.75 6.40 1.69
CA ARG A 25 17.83 6.33 0.69
C ARG A 25 18.37 4.90 0.57
N ARG A 26 19.20 4.46 1.51
CA ARG A 26 19.79 3.12 1.51
C ARG A 26 18.87 2.06 2.12
N ASP A 27 18.05 2.47 3.08
CA ASP A 27 17.23 1.55 3.89
C ASP A 27 15.85 1.27 3.29
N PHE A 28 15.61 1.71 2.04
CA PHE A 28 14.34 1.50 1.35
C PHE A 28 13.91 0.02 1.26
N PRO A 29 14.81 -0.95 0.94
CA PRO A 29 14.42 -2.35 0.87
C PRO A 29 13.92 -2.91 2.21
N GLU A 30 14.52 -2.48 3.32
CA GLU A 30 14.15 -2.93 4.66
C GLU A 30 12.80 -2.35 5.07
N LEU A 31 12.59 -1.05 4.86
CA LEU A 31 11.33 -0.37 5.14
C LEU A 31 10.18 -0.92 4.30
N LEU A 32 10.42 -1.26 3.03
CA LEU A 32 9.42 -1.88 2.18
C LEU A 32 9.02 -3.27 2.68
N LYS A 33 10.00 -4.05 3.14
CA LYS A 33 9.76 -5.39 3.70
C LYS A 33 8.96 -5.29 5.00
N GLU A 34 9.28 -4.33 5.85
CA GLU A 34 8.55 -4.08 7.10
C GLU A 34 7.10 -3.66 6.83
N ASP A 35 6.88 -2.74 5.88
CA ASP A 35 5.53 -2.29 5.48
C ASP A 35 4.66 -3.45 4.98
N ASP A 36 5.21 -4.36 4.15
CA ASP A 36 4.51 -5.57 3.69
C ASP A 36 4.17 -6.52 4.84
N LEU A 37 5.11 -6.74 5.77
CA LEU A 37 4.89 -7.60 6.94
C LEU A 37 3.79 -7.05 7.85
N ILE A 38 3.81 -5.75 8.13
CA ILE A 38 2.79 -5.08 8.95
C ILE A 38 1.41 -5.20 8.29
N ARG A 39 1.31 -4.93 6.99
CA ARG A 39 0.05 -5.04 6.23
C ARG A 39 -0.51 -6.47 6.28
N LYS A 40 0.34 -7.48 6.12
CA LYS A 40 -0.07 -8.90 6.22
C LYS A 40 -0.54 -9.24 7.63
N TYR A 41 0.24 -8.86 8.64
CA TYR A 41 -0.10 -9.11 10.04
C TYR A 41 -1.45 -8.49 10.43
N LEU A 42 -1.67 -7.22 10.08
CA LEU A 42 -2.92 -6.52 10.36
C LEU A 42 -4.11 -7.17 9.66
N LYS A 43 -3.97 -7.54 8.37
CA LYS A 43 -5.03 -8.24 7.63
C LYS A 43 -5.42 -9.57 8.27
N THR A 44 -4.44 -10.35 8.74
CA THR A 44 -4.72 -11.63 9.40
C THR A 44 -5.36 -11.44 10.77
N ARG A 45 -4.82 -10.53 11.59
CA ARG A 45 -5.28 -10.31 12.96
C ARG A 45 -6.65 -9.63 13.02
N LEU A 46 -6.95 -8.74 12.08
CA LEU A 46 -8.14 -7.90 12.05
C LEU A 46 -9.09 -8.29 10.90
N SER A 47 -9.05 -9.55 10.46
CA SER A 47 -9.88 -10.07 9.38
C SER A 47 -11.38 -9.88 9.62
N HIS A 48 -11.82 -9.99 10.87
CA HIS A 48 -13.21 -9.78 11.29
C HIS A 48 -13.58 -8.31 11.54
N ALA A 49 -12.61 -7.40 11.54
CA ALA A 49 -12.82 -5.99 11.87
C ALA A 49 -13.22 -5.13 10.65
N ALA A 50 -13.46 -5.74 9.47
CA ALA A 50 -13.90 -5.07 8.24
C ALA A 50 -13.07 -3.81 7.87
N ILE A 51 -11.74 -3.91 7.95
CA ILE A 51 -10.83 -2.80 7.65
C ILE A 51 -10.81 -2.53 6.13
N ALA A 52 -11.11 -1.29 5.75
CA ALA A 52 -11.23 -0.87 4.35
C ALA A 52 -9.89 -0.49 3.70
N ASP A 53 -8.96 0.14 4.42
CA ASP A 53 -7.63 0.50 3.91
C ASP A 53 -6.58 0.54 5.04
N VAL A 54 -5.32 0.27 4.68
CA VAL A 54 -4.14 0.24 5.56
C VAL A 54 -2.97 0.94 4.87
#